data_AF-A0A090X0M2-F1
#
_entry.id   AF-A0A090X0M2-F1
#
_cell.length_a   1.000
_cell.length_b   1.000
_cell.length_c   1.000
_cell.angle_alpha   90.00
_cell.angle_beta   90.00
_cell.angle_gamma   90.00
#
_symmetry.space_group_name_H-M   'P 1'
#
loop_
_entity.id
_entity.type
_entity.pdbx_description
1 polymer ?
#
loop_
_entity_poly.entity_id
_entity_poly.type
_entity_poly.pdbx_seq_one_letter_code
_entity_poly.pdbx_strand_id
1 'polypeptide(L)' 'MASGTPVVVSDRTSLPEVCEDAALYVNPDDPSDIAKKINTLLASKEIINTFANKGIVQAKKFMEKIG' A
#
# COMPACT_ATOMS: atom_id res chain seq x y z
N MET A 1 -2.63 4.58 -4.85
CA MET A 1 -3.43 5.17 -3.76
C MET A 1 -4.56 6.06 -4.29
N ALA A 2 -4.34 7.34 -4.63
CA ALA A 2 -5.43 8.26 -5.01
C ALA A 2 -6.26 7.81 -6.23
N SER A 3 -5.63 7.12 -7.19
CA SER A 3 -6.30 6.58 -8.39
C SER A 3 -6.97 5.21 -8.16
N GLY A 4 -7.05 4.72 -6.92
CA GLY A 4 -7.57 3.38 -6.62
C GLY A 4 -6.62 2.24 -6.93
N THR A 5 -5.39 2.50 -7.36
CA THR A 5 -4.38 1.44 -7.53
C THR A 5 -3.85 1.02 -6.15
N PRO A 6 -3.93 -0.28 -5.80
CA PRO A 6 -3.32 -0.79 -4.57
C PRO A 6 -1.79 -0.69 -4.66
N VAL A 7 -1.11 -0.56 -3.53
CA VAL A 7 0.32 -0.23 -3.50
C VAL A 7 1.08 -1.21 -2.62
N VAL A 8 2.21 -1.69 -3.15
CA VAL A 8 3.26 -2.41 -2.43
C VAL A 8 4.43 -1.44 -2.26
N VAL A 9 4.90 -1.25 -1.03
CA VAL A 9 5.96 -0.27 -0.71
C VAL A 9 6.97 -0.82 0.28
N SER A 10 8.17 -0.25 0.34
CA SER A 10 9.14 -0.61 1.38
C SER A 10 8.64 -0.22 2.77
N ASP A 11 8.99 -1.01 3.77
CA ASP A 11 8.78 -0.76 5.20
C ASP A 11 9.74 0.30 5.81
N ARG A 12 10.43 1.08 4.97
CA ARG A 12 11.45 2.05 5.38
C ARG A 12 10.93 3.49 5.31
N THR A 13 11.64 4.35 6.05
CA THR A 13 11.54 5.82 6.01
C THR A 13 10.12 6.34 6.26
N SER A 14 9.65 7.27 5.44
CA SER A 14 8.38 7.99 5.61
C SER A 14 7.17 7.21 5.10
N LEU A 15 7.38 6.10 4.39
CA LEU A 15 6.28 5.35 3.77
C LEU A 15 5.30 4.76 4.79
N PRO A 16 5.73 4.18 5.93
CA PRO A 16 4.81 3.74 6.98
C PRO A 16 3.92 4.86 7.54
N GLU A 17 4.45 6.09 7.67
CA GLU A 17 3.68 7.24 8.16
C GLU A 17 2.64 7.71 7.11
N VAL A 18 3.01 7.69 5.83
CA VAL A 18 2.14 8.17 4.74
C VAL A 18 1.07 7.13 4.38
N CYS A 19 1.46 5.86 4.28
CA CYS A 19 0.61 4.81 3.76
C CYS A 19 -0.21 4.09 4.85
N GLU A 20 0.19 4.15 6.13
CA GLU A 20 -0.48 3.50 7.25
C GLU A 20 -0.88 2.05 6.92
N ASP A 21 -2.15 1.65 7.10
CA ASP A 21 -2.65 0.30 6.80
C ASP A 21 -3.17 0.14 5.36
N ALA A 22 -2.97 1.15 4.51
CA ALA A 22 -3.46 1.19 3.13
C ALA A 22 -2.46 0.65 2.09
N ALA A 23 -1.26 0.26 2.50
CA ALA A 23 -0.26 -0.37 1.65
C ALA A 23 0.21 -1.70 2.22
N LEU A 24 0.74 -2.54 1.34
CA LEU A 24 1.34 -3.81 1.71
C LEU A 24 2.87 -3.63 1.75
N TYR A 25 3.45 -3.81 2.94
CA TYR A 25 4.87 -3.51 3.17
C TYR A 25 5.78 -4.69 2.83
N VAL A 26 6.95 -4.35 2.31
CA VAL A 26 8.01 -5.28 1.92
C VAL A 26 9.36 -4.86 2.51
N ASN A 27 10.22 -5.83 2.79
CA ASN A 27 11.63 -5.57 2.99
C ASN A 27 12.30 -5.28 1.63
N PRO A 28 12.82 -4.06 1.38
CA PRO A 28 13.42 -3.72 0.09
C PRO A 28 14.72 -4.50 -0.21
N ASP A 29 15.38 -5.03 0.82
CA ASP A 29 16.62 -5.79 0.70
C ASP A 29 16.37 -7.30 0.49
N ASP A 30 15.11 -7.73 0.43
CA ASP A 30 14.71 -9.12 0.19
C ASP A 30 13.82 -9.25 -1.06
N PRO A 31 14.40 -9.58 -2.23
CA PRO A 31 13.64 -9.80 -3.46
C PRO A 31 12.56 -10.88 -3.35
N SER A 32 12.74 -11.87 -2.48
CA SER A 32 11.75 -12.93 -2.27
C SER A 32 10.52 -12.42 -1.52
N ASP A 33 10.71 -11.52 -0.56
CA ASP A 33 9.60 -10.85 0.13
C ASP A 33 8.82 -9.97 -0.84
N ILE A 34 9.50 -9.17 -1.68
CA ILE A 34 8.86 -8.36 -2.73
C ILE A 34 7.96 -9.23 -3.62
N ALA A 35 8.49 -10.33 -4.15
CA ALA A 35 7.73 -11.23 -5.01
C ALA A 35 6.54 -11.86 -4.29
N LYS A 36 6.73 -12.35 -3.06
CA LYS A 36 5.64 -12.91 -2.24
C LYS A 36 4.52 -11.88 -2.02
N LYS A 37 4.89 -10.65 -1.71
CA LYS A 37 3.96 -9.57 -1.33
C LYS A 37 3.16 -9.09 -2.54
N ILE A 38 3.79 -8.99 -3.71
CA ILE A 38 3.08 -8.77 -4.98
C ILE A 38 2.10 -9.91 -5.27
N ASN A 39 2.54 -11.18 -5.14
CA ASN A 39 1.66 -12.33 -5.37
C ASN A 39 0.49 -12.38 -4.38
N THR A 40 0.72 -12.05 -3.10
CA THR A 40 -0.34 -11.93 -2.09
C THR A 40 -1.35 -10.86 -2.46
N LEU A 41 -0.88 -9.69 -2.90
CA LEU A 41 -1.78 -8.60 -3.33
C LEU A 41 -2.65 -9.02 -4.52
N LEU A 42 -2.09 -9.81 -5.43
CA LEU A 42 -2.77 -10.29 -6.64
C LEU A 42 -3.55 -11.59 -6.44
N ALA A 43 -3.52 -12.19 -5.25
CA ALA A 43 -4.10 -13.50 -4.99
C ALA A 43 -5.63 -13.55 -5.14
N SER A 44 -6.32 -12.42 -4.95
CA SER A 44 -7.76 -12.32 -5.19
C SER A 44 -8.20 -10.90 -5.51
N LYS A 45 -9.33 -10.78 -6.22
CA LYS A 45 -9.98 -9.48 -6.46
C LYS A 45 -10.42 -8.79 -5.15
N GLU A 46 -10.74 -9.57 -4.13
CA GLU A 46 -11.12 -9.05 -2.81
C GLU A 46 -9.96 -8.31 -2.15
N ILE A 47 -8.75 -8.90 -2.17
CA ILE A 47 -7.54 -8.29 -1.63
C ILE A 47 -7.22 -7.00 -2.41
N ILE A 48 -7.24 -7.06 -3.75
CA ILE A 48 -7.02 -5.89 -4.61
C ILE A 48 -8.00 -4.76 -4.26
N ASN A 49 -9.30 -5.06 -4.20
CA ASN A 49 -10.34 -4.06 -3.91
C ASN A 49 -10.21 -3.50 -2.50
N THR A 50 -9.81 -4.32 -1.53
CA THR A 50 -9.55 -3.88 -0.16
C THR A 50 -8.45 -2.83 -0.12
N PHE A 51 -7.29 -3.12 -0.71
CA PHE A 51 -6.17 -2.16 -0.71
C PHE A 51 -6.42 -0.95 -1.62
N ALA A 52 -7.18 -1.10 -2.71
CA ALA A 52 -7.63 0.00 -3.54
C ALA A 52 -8.47 1.01 -2.75
N ASN A 53 -9.51 0.53 -2.04
CA ASN A 53 -10.41 1.36 -1.25
C ASN A 53 -9.68 2.03 -0.08
N LYS A 54 -8.87 1.27 0.66
CA LYS A 54 -8.03 1.84 1.74
C LYS A 54 -7.09 2.92 1.20
N GLY A 55 -6.49 2.69 0.03
CA GLY A 55 -5.58 3.64 -0.61
C GLY A 55 -6.23 4.97 -0.97
N ILE A 56 -7.49 4.95 -1.42
CA ILE A 56 -8.26 6.18 -1.72
C ILE A 56 -8.55 6.95 -0.42
N VAL A 57 -9.02 6.25 0.61
CA VAL A 57 -9.34 6.85 1.92
C VAL A 57 -8.09 7.49 2.54
N GLN A 58 -6.97 6.77 2.56
CA GLN A 58 -5.72 7.27 3.12
C GLN A 58 -5.17 8.47 2.33
N ALA A 59 -5.27 8.46 1.00
CA ALA A 59 -4.86 9.61 0.19
C ALA A 59 -5.65 10.87 0.54
N LYS A 60 -6.97 10.75 0.75
CA LYS A 60 -7.82 11.87 1.16
C LYS A 60 -7.43 12.40 2.56
N LYS A 61 -7.28 11.50 3.53
CA LYS A 61 -6.84 11.84 4.91
C LYS A 61 -5.50 12.59 4.91
N PHE A 62 -4.55 12.12 4.09
CA PHE A 62 -3.25 12.76 4.00
C PHE A 62 -3.33 14.16 3.38
N MET A 63 -4.15 14.35 2.34
CA MET A 63 -4.39 15.69 1.76
C MET A 63 -5.00 16.66 2.77
N GLU A 64 -5.94 16.21 3.61
CA GLU A 64 -6.54 17.03 4.67
C GLU A 64 -5.55 17.38 5.80
N LYS A 65 -4.51 16.56 6.02
CA LYS A 65 -3.48 16.81 7.04
C LYS A 65 -2.49 17.91 6.62
N ILE A 66 -2.29 18.12 5.32
CA ILE A 66 -1.24 19.00 4.78
C ILE A 66 -1.76 20.32 4.17
N GLY A 67 -3.08 20.48 4.05
CA GLY A 67 -3.73 21.71 3.59
C GLY A 67 -4.31 22.52 4.73
#